data_AF-A0A8B6G6V9-F1
#
_entry.id   AF-A0A8B6G6V9-F1
#
_cell.length_a   1.000
_cell.length_b   1.000
_cell.length_c   1.000
_cell.angle_alpha   90.00
_cell.angle_beta   90.00
_cell.angle_gamma   90.00
#
_symmetry.space_group_name_H-M   'P 1'
#
loop_
_entity.id
_entity.type
_entity.pdbx_description
1 polymer ?
#
loop_
_entity_poly.entity_id
_entity_poly.type
_entity_poly.pdbx_seq_one_letter_code
_entity_poly.pdbx_strand_id
1 'polypeptide(L)'
;MTILLCLLIFVWYGIATYNVFFTLFDTNLIDENPESTDSNIKLNIIGRQMSHDMVLNENHESIDSNINIIGRQRSRDKTTNPTEPDDDEILRKFMEYQHTYEPDIYLYSAISIQEGINKFILINGWERKSLLHVKNFTCCLHDRDGTNLFINSTLKSTFDLFDNVTLHSVQYACPVRSSSIQSVSVSIGTHKCEESEQHYINVESSMRNESGLAICGKISYGNMDAELILEWFEVQRLLGVDKVLTYTYKLNDQAMAVLEYYESIGYAVIMRDFEYPLQEEIKRSVGEKAESAWSDLQVLIHDCESRLHGYKYVAVLDKDEFYIPNITKHGFKIKSALNYYFGNDYAGISALVKMHMTSWKPSNESSDLIIGKYLLSTAPVYDNVKYIYMPSRTKIGSVSVHSMLPKRNYDSIVLPDSEIALHHYRKCRTDYWFDRWSFSAKERKVVYDNKSSDDLCFGFRKYYQKDMAIIMERIRDNVLKIRTKLNVTM
;
A
#
# COMPACT_ATOMS: atom_id res chain seq x y z
N MET A 1 12.41 32.94 58.37
CA MET A 1 12.16 33.90 57.26
C MET A 1 12.20 33.23 55.89
N THR A 2 13.16 32.34 55.62
CA THR A 2 13.36 31.69 54.30
C THR A 2 12.20 30.76 53.87
N ILE A 3 11.59 30.03 54.80
CA ILE A 3 10.44 29.14 54.51
C ILE A 3 9.18 29.92 54.15
N LEU A 4 8.98 31.10 54.76
CA LEU A 4 7.84 31.96 54.47
C LEU A 4 7.94 32.58 53.06
N LEU A 5 9.16 32.87 52.60
CA LEU A 5 9.41 33.39 51.25
C LEU A 5 9.13 32.32 50.18
N CYS A 6 9.51 31.06 50.42
CA CYS A 6 9.22 29.96 49.49
C CYS A 6 7.71 29.65 49.39
N LEU A 7 6.97 29.71 50.50
CA LEU A 7 5.52 29.53 50.48
C LEU A 7 4.79 30.66 49.74
N LEU A 8 5.25 31.91 49.88
CA LEU A 8 4.67 33.03 49.13
C LEU A 8 4.93 32.93 47.63
N ILE A 9 6.11 32.45 47.20
CA ILE A 9 6.43 32.23 45.78
C ILE A 9 5.55 31.12 45.18
N PHE A 10 5.31 30.02 45.91
CA PHE A 10 4.43 28.93 45.44
C PHE A 10 2.96 29.36 45.34
N VAL A 11 2.47 30.17 46.29
CA VAL A 11 1.10 30.71 46.23
C VAL A 11 0.95 31.70 45.07
N TRP A 12 1.96 32.53 44.79
CA TRP A 12 1.94 33.45 43.65
C TRP A 12 1.96 32.71 42.29
N TYR A 13 2.76 31.65 42.17
CA TYR A 13 2.80 30.84 40.94
C TYR A 13 1.51 30.02 40.72
N GLY A 14 0.85 29.61 41.81
CA GLY A 14 -0.46 28.96 41.75
C GLY A 14 -1.57 29.91 41.31
N ILE A 15 -1.57 31.16 41.78
CA ILE A 15 -2.59 32.16 41.41
C ILE A 15 -2.37 32.68 39.98
N ALA A 16 -1.12 32.80 39.52
CA ALA A 16 -0.82 33.22 38.15
C ALA A 16 -1.21 32.16 37.10
N THR A 17 -1.10 30.87 37.42
CA THR A 17 -1.51 29.78 36.50
C THR A 17 -3.02 29.55 36.51
N TYR A 18 -3.70 29.81 37.63
CA TYR A 18 -5.17 29.72 37.72
C TYR A 18 -5.90 30.83 36.95
N ASN A 19 -5.32 32.04 36.86
CA ASN A 19 -5.93 33.17 36.15
C ASN A 19 -5.76 33.14 34.62
N VAL A 20 -4.86 32.33 34.06
CA VAL A 20 -4.72 32.16 32.60
C VAL A 20 -5.78 31.20 32.04
N PHE A 21 -6.35 30.33 32.88
CA PHE A 21 -7.36 29.34 32.46
C PHE A 21 -8.82 29.83 32.51
N PHE A 22 -9.09 31.03 33.03
CA PHE A 22 -10.47 31.55 33.20
C PHE A 22 -10.82 32.79 32.37
N THR A 23 -9.93 33.27 31.49
CA THR A 23 -10.19 34.43 30.59
C THR A 23 -10.61 34.07 29.17
N LEU A 24 -11.07 32.85 28.93
CA LEU A 24 -11.72 32.47 27.67
C LEU A 24 -12.95 31.65 27.98
N PHE A 25 -13.99 32.29 28.51
CA PHE A 25 -15.41 31.94 28.31
C PHE A 25 -16.21 32.90 29.17
N ASP A 26 -16.64 34.02 28.58
CA ASP A 26 -17.93 34.57 28.98
C ASP A 26 -18.67 35.19 27.80
N THR A 27 -19.96 34.93 27.84
CA THR A 27 -20.98 35.00 26.80
C THR A 27 -21.79 36.29 26.89
N ASN A 28 -22.32 36.75 25.75
CA ASN A 28 -23.60 37.47 25.65
C ASN A 28 -24.25 36.97 24.34
N LEU A 29 -25.23 36.07 24.33
CA LEU A 29 -26.68 36.25 24.58
C LEU A 29 -27.32 37.37 23.74
N ILE A 30 -28.03 36.96 22.68
CA ILE A 30 -29.36 37.48 22.32
C ILE A 30 -30.23 36.29 21.92
N ASP A 31 -31.40 36.22 22.56
CA ASP A 31 -32.53 35.33 22.36
C ASP A 31 -33.11 35.37 20.93
N GLU A 32 -33.64 34.24 20.46
CA GLU A 32 -35.05 34.09 20.10
C GLU A 32 -35.37 32.61 19.77
N ASN A 33 -36.19 32.00 20.62
CA ASN A 33 -37.05 30.83 20.37
C ASN A 33 -38.46 31.39 20.01
N PRO A 34 -39.46 30.64 19.47
CA PRO A 34 -39.69 29.18 19.55
C PRO A 34 -40.16 28.59 18.18
N GLU A 35 -40.46 27.31 17.93
CA GLU A 35 -41.22 26.29 18.64
C GLU A 35 -40.86 24.85 18.19
N SER A 36 -41.08 23.92 19.12
CA SER A 36 -41.32 22.45 19.05
C SER A 36 -41.49 21.77 17.68
N THR A 37 -40.97 20.54 17.48
CA THR A 37 -41.60 19.31 18.01
C THR A 37 -40.69 18.08 17.95
N ASP A 38 -40.96 17.18 18.90
CA ASP A 38 -40.47 15.83 19.13
C ASP A 38 -40.03 14.98 17.93
N SER A 39 -38.92 14.26 18.08
CA SER A 39 -38.94 12.79 18.06
C SER A 39 -37.66 12.17 18.62
N ASN A 40 -37.86 11.38 19.67
CA ASN A 40 -36.89 10.45 20.24
C ASN A 40 -36.41 9.43 19.18
N ILE A 41 -35.12 9.43 18.85
CA ILE A 41 -34.47 8.28 18.21
C ILE A 41 -33.34 7.79 19.12
N LYS A 42 -33.60 6.64 19.76
CA LYS A 42 -32.61 5.83 20.48
C LYS A 42 -31.60 5.28 19.49
N LEU A 43 -30.34 5.69 19.60
CA LEU A 43 -29.21 5.04 18.94
C LEU A 43 -28.85 3.76 19.69
N ASN A 44 -29.21 2.60 19.13
CA ASN A 44 -28.64 1.30 19.49
C ASN A 44 -27.36 1.10 18.66
N ILE A 45 -26.20 1.21 19.30
CA ILE A 45 -24.92 0.81 18.71
C ILE A 45 -24.72 -0.67 19.03
N ILE A 46 -24.97 -1.54 18.06
CA ILE A 46 -24.56 -2.95 18.09
C ILE A 46 -23.26 -3.04 17.29
N GLY A 47 -22.12 -3.02 17.99
CA GLY A 47 -20.84 -3.41 17.41
C GLY A 47 -20.78 -4.92 17.30
N ARG A 48 -21.04 -5.48 16.11
CA ARG A 48 -20.69 -6.87 15.79
C ARG A 48 -19.29 -6.90 15.19
N GLN A 49 -18.36 -7.45 15.96
CA GLN A 49 -17.08 -7.96 15.49
C GLN A 49 -17.36 -9.18 14.62
N MET A 50 -17.17 -9.07 13.31
CA MET A 50 -17.23 -10.22 12.39
C MET A 50 -15.81 -10.74 12.18
N SER A 51 -15.46 -11.79 12.92
CA SER A 51 -14.54 -12.83 12.45
C SER A 51 -15.32 -13.69 11.46
N HIS A 52 -14.81 -13.91 10.25
CA HIS A 52 -15.36 -14.91 9.33
C HIS A 52 -14.25 -15.82 8.85
N ASP A 53 -14.22 -17.02 9.45
CA ASP A 53 -13.90 -18.26 8.75
C ASP A 53 -14.99 -18.50 7.70
N MET A 54 -14.60 -18.89 6.49
CA MET A 54 -15.56 -19.30 5.47
C MET A 54 -15.06 -20.58 4.81
N VAL A 55 -15.66 -21.69 5.23
CA VAL A 55 -15.54 -23.02 4.61
C VAL A 55 -16.32 -22.99 3.30
N LEU A 56 -15.64 -23.20 2.17
CA LEU A 56 -16.28 -23.43 0.88
C LEU A 56 -16.43 -24.93 0.65
N ASN A 57 -17.65 -25.34 0.36
CA ASN A 57 -18.05 -26.69 0.01
C ASN A 57 -18.52 -26.64 -1.45
N GLU A 58 -17.75 -27.17 -2.39
CA GLU A 58 -18.11 -27.19 -3.80
C GLU A 58 -18.40 -28.63 -4.26
N ASN A 59 -19.68 -28.89 -4.53
CA ASN A 59 -20.10 -29.89 -5.50
C ASN A 59 -20.63 -29.11 -6.71
N HIS A 60 -20.07 -29.32 -7.91
CA HIS A 60 -20.82 -29.04 -9.13
C HIS A 60 -20.46 -30.00 -10.26
N GLU A 61 -21.54 -30.54 -10.82
CA GLU A 61 -21.63 -31.45 -11.95
C GLU A 61 -21.23 -30.78 -13.27
N SER A 62 -20.66 -31.60 -14.14
CA SER A 62 -20.22 -31.32 -15.50
C SER A 62 -21.38 -31.12 -16.48
N ILE A 63 -21.24 -30.17 -17.42
CA ILE A 63 -21.95 -30.21 -18.70
C ILE A 63 -20.94 -30.01 -19.84
N ASP A 64 -20.90 -31.01 -20.71
CA ASP A 64 -20.16 -31.09 -21.96
C ASP A 64 -20.60 -30.03 -22.99
N SER A 65 -19.63 -29.52 -23.76
CA SER A 65 -19.90 -29.14 -25.15
C SER A 65 -18.69 -29.39 -26.05
N ASN A 66 -18.92 -30.25 -27.05
CA ASN A 66 -18.01 -30.63 -28.13
C ASN A 66 -17.80 -29.49 -29.11
N ILE A 67 -16.54 -29.20 -29.48
CA ILE A 67 -16.21 -28.47 -30.72
C ILE A 67 -15.07 -29.20 -31.45
N ASN A 68 -15.38 -29.68 -32.66
CA ASN A 68 -14.46 -30.22 -33.65
C ASN A 68 -13.63 -29.10 -34.29
N ILE A 69 -12.31 -29.28 -34.40
CA ILE A 69 -11.48 -28.51 -35.34
C ILE A 69 -10.64 -29.48 -36.19
N ILE A 70 -10.82 -29.32 -37.50
CA ILE A 70 -10.26 -30.09 -38.61
C ILE A 70 -8.79 -29.75 -38.83
N GLY A 71 -7.96 -30.78 -38.99
CA GLY A 71 -6.54 -30.65 -39.26
C GLY A 71 -6.19 -30.18 -40.68
N ARG A 72 -5.02 -29.56 -40.81
CA ARG A 72 -4.32 -29.36 -42.09
C ARG A 72 -2.82 -29.50 -41.89
N GLN A 73 -2.26 -30.60 -42.39
CA GLN A 73 -0.83 -30.78 -42.59
C GLN A 73 -0.33 -29.93 -43.76
N ARG A 74 0.83 -29.30 -43.59
CA ARG A 74 1.73 -28.91 -44.68
C ARG A 74 3.17 -29.20 -44.28
N SER A 75 3.83 -30.03 -45.07
CA SER A 75 5.29 -30.20 -45.05
C SER A 75 5.95 -29.09 -45.88
N ARG A 76 7.15 -28.68 -45.50
CA ARG A 76 8.24 -28.34 -46.44
C ARG A 76 9.59 -28.14 -45.75
N ASP A 77 10.51 -28.98 -46.23
CA ASP A 77 11.92 -28.79 -46.58
C ASP A 77 12.90 -28.01 -45.70
N LYS A 78 13.93 -28.79 -45.31
CA LYS A 78 15.19 -28.43 -44.67
C LYS A 78 16.15 -27.80 -45.68
N THR A 79 16.77 -26.69 -45.30
CA THR A 79 18.12 -26.31 -45.77
C THR A 79 18.98 -25.97 -44.56
N THR A 80 20.18 -26.53 -44.54
CA THR A 80 21.13 -26.55 -43.43
C THR A 80 22.06 -25.33 -43.46
N ASN A 81 22.19 -24.64 -42.34
CA ASN A 81 23.25 -23.68 -42.04
C ASN A 81 23.73 -23.89 -40.58
N PRO A 82 24.95 -23.46 -40.23
CA PRO A 82 25.73 -24.02 -39.13
C PRO A 82 25.08 -23.76 -37.77
N THR A 83 25.09 -24.80 -36.94
CA THR A 83 24.51 -24.88 -35.60
C THR A 83 25.00 -23.74 -34.72
N GLU A 84 24.13 -22.75 -34.49
CA GLU A 84 24.07 -22.07 -33.21
C GLU A 84 23.99 -23.12 -32.10
N PRO A 85 24.64 -22.88 -30.94
CA PRO A 85 24.49 -23.77 -29.80
C PRO A 85 23.00 -23.93 -29.54
N ASP A 86 22.57 -25.19 -29.45
CA ASP A 86 21.18 -25.54 -29.18
C ASP A 86 20.71 -24.74 -27.97
N ASP A 87 19.72 -23.86 -28.15
CA ASP A 87 19.14 -23.08 -27.06
C ASP A 87 18.68 -24.03 -25.94
N ASP A 88 18.31 -25.27 -26.28
CA ASP A 88 17.99 -26.32 -25.32
C ASP A 88 19.23 -26.84 -24.57
N GLU A 89 20.44 -26.82 -25.14
CA GLU A 89 21.69 -27.18 -24.43
C GLU A 89 22.17 -26.06 -23.51
N ILE A 90 21.96 -24.79 -23.87
CA ILE A 90 22.20 -23.65 -22.98
C ILE A 90 21.18 -23.66 -21.83
N LEU A 91 19.88 -23.86 -22.13
CA LEU A 91 18.84 -24.03 -21.10
C LEU A 91 19.14 -25.23 -20.21
N ARG A 92 19.57 -26.36 -20.78
CA ARG A 92 19.89 -27.56 -19.99
C ARG A 92 21.11 -27.36 -19.11
N LYS A 93 22.14 -26.63 -19.54
CA LYS A 93 23.29 -26.27 -18.68
C LYS A 93 22.94 -25.22 -17.62
N PHE A 94 21.99 -24.31 -17.91
CA PHE A 94 21.45 -23.37 -16.93
C PHE A 94 20.61 -24.11 -15.86
N MET A 95 19.82 -25.09 -16.28
CA MET A 95 18.98 -25.94 -15.41
C MET A 95 19.80 -27.00 -14.65
N GLU A 96 20.87 -27.57 -15.23
CA GLU A 96 21.80 -28.48 -14.54
C GLU A 96 22.60 -27.76 -13.44
N TYR A 97 22.78 -26.44 -13.52
CA TYR A 97 23.35 -25.65 -12.43
C TYR A 97 22.35 -25.35 -11.30
N GLN A 98 21.05 -25.55 -11.52
CA GLN A 98 20.01 -25.32 -10.50
C GLN A 98 19.57 -26.59 -9.76
N HIS A 99 20.01 -27.78 -10.17
CA HIS A 99 19.73 -29.01 -9.44
C HIS A 99 20.82 -29.36 -8.42
N THR A 100 20.69 -28.82 -7.19
CA THR A 100 21.05 -29.51 -5.92
C THR A 100 20.68 -28.73 -4.65
N TYR A 101 20.16 -27.51 -4.77
CA TYR A 101 19.51 -26.78 -3.69
C TYR A 101 18.34 -26.06 -4.33
N GLU A 102 17.12 -26.61 -4.29
CA GLU A 102 15.93 -25.77 -4.46
C GLU A 102 15.85 -24.96 -3.16
N PRO A 103 16.16 -23.65 -3.15
CA PRO A 103 16.05 -22.90 -1.92
C PRO A 103 14.55 -22.80 -1.60
N ASP A 104 14.12 -23.42 -0.50
CA ASP A 104 12.75 -23.32 0.00
C ASP A 104 12.39 -21.87 0.46
N ILE A 105 13.37 -20.96 0.44
CA ILE A 105 13.25 -19.56 0.87
C ILE A 105 13.97 -18.66 -0.14
N TYR A 106 13.30 -17.60 -0.55
CA TYR A 106 13.82 -16.60 -1.47
C TYR A 106 13.90 -15.26 -0.73
N LEU A 107 15.11 -14.74 -0.52
CA LEU A 107 15.30 -13.47 0.17
C LEU A 107 15.24 -12.32 -0.85
N TYR A 108 14.41 -11.32 -0.56
CA TYR A 108 14.29 -10.13 -1.41
C TYR A 108 15.08 -8.95 -0.86
N SER A 109 14.94 -8.66 0.43
CA SER A 109 15.60 -7.52 1.05
C SER A 109 15.88 -7.72 2.52
N ALA A 110 16.86 -6.97 3.03
CA ALA A 110 17.22 -6.92 4.44
C ALA A 110 17.41 -5.48 4.87
N ILE A 111 16.59 -5.02 5.83
CA ILE A 111 16.57 -3.62 6.26
C ILE A 111 16.80 -3.52 7.77
N SER A 112 17.79 -2.74 8.17
CA SER A 112 18.02 -2.37 9.56
C SER A 112 17.03 -1.29 9.99
N ILE A 113 16.28 -1.58 11.05
CA ILE A 113 15.35 -0.65 11.70
C ILE A 113 15.68 -0.48 13.18
N GLN A 114 15.12 0.57 13.78
CA GLN A 114 15.28 0.88 15.19
C GLN A 114 13.92 1.18 15.82
N GLU A 115 13.56 0.44 16.87
CA GLU A 115 12.39 0.70 17.69
C GLU A 115 12.80 1.03 19.14
N GLY A 116 12.83 2.32 19.46
CA GLY A 116 13.37 2.80 20.74
C GLY A 116 14.84 2.42 20.88
N ILE A 117 15.16 1.60 21.89
CA ILE A 117 16.52 1.09 22.12
C ILE A 117 16.84 -0.19 21.33
N ASN A 118 15.81 -0.86 20.80
CA ASN A 118 15.98 -2.14 20.13
C ASN A 118 16.31 -1.92 18.65
N LYS A 119 17.23 -2.71 18.12
CA LYS A 119 17.56 -2.75 16.69
C LYS A 119 17.20 -4.11 16.12
N PHE A 120 16.65 -4.09 14.91
CA PHE A 120 16.30 -5.28 14.18
C PHE A 120 16.87 -5.19 12.77
N ILE A 121 17.18 -6.34 12.18
CA ILE A 121 17.24 -6.51 10.73
C ILE A 121 15.95 -7.22 10.33
N LEU A 122 15.14 -6.57 9.51
CA LEU A 122 13.95 -7.18 8.91
C LEU A 122 14.34 -7.79 7.58
N ILE A 123 14.10 -9.08 7.42
CA ILE A 123 14.37 -9.82 6.18
C ILE A 123 13.03 -10.15 5.53
N ASN A 124 12.83 -9.68 4.31
CA ASN A 124 11.61 -9.83 3.54
C ASN A 124 11.86 -10.80 2.39
N GLY A 125 10.89 -11.65 2.09
CA GLY A 125 11.05 -12.64 1.02
C GLY A 125 9.86 -13.57 0.90
N TRP A 126 10.11 -14.73 0.29
CA TRP A 126 9.13 -15.79 0.11
C TRP A 126 9.59 -17.09 0.77
N GLU A 127 8.64 -17.87 1.27
CA GLU A 127 8.87 -19.21 1.82
C GLU A 127 7.89 -20.21 1.19
N ARG A 128 8.36 -21.40 0.86
CA ARG A 128 7.51 -22.49 0.37
C ARG A 128 6.53 -22.94 1.45
N LYS A 129 5.24 -23.13 1.09
CA LYS A 129 4.18 -23.51 2.05
C LYS A 129 4.54 -24.70 2.94
N SER A 130 5.21 -25.71 2.38
CA SER A 130 5.64 -26.93 3.08
C SER A 130 6.58 -26.66 4.26
N LEU A 131 7.21 -25.49 4.32
CA LEU A 131 8.10 -25.11 5.41
C LEU A 131 7.45 -24.22 6.46
N LEU A 132 6.31 -23.60 6.14
CA LEU A 132 5.61 -22.75 7.08
C LEU A 132 5.35 -23.53 8.37
N HIS A 133 5.85 -23.00 9.48
CA HIS A 133 5.76 -23.56 10.85
C HIS A 133 6.65 -24.77 11.19
N VAL A 134 7.42 -25.31 10.24
CA VAL A 134 8.22 -26.52 10.48
C VAL A 134 9.63 -26.21 11.01
N LYS A 135 10.18 -25.04 10.70
CA LYS A 135 11.60 -24.74 10.93
C LYS A 135 11.82 -23.46 11.76
N ASN A 136 12.72 -23.57 12.74
CA ASN A 136 13.31 -22.41 13.40
C ASN A 136 14.46 -21.92 12.54
N PHE A 137 14.34 -20.69 12.02
CA PHE A 137 15.39 -20.08 11.23
C PHE A 137 16.34 -19.26 12.09
N THR A 138 17.61 -19.24 11.69
CA THR A 138 18.69 -18.45 12.26
C THR A 138 19.14 -17.44 11.21
N CYS A 139 19.25 -16.18 11.61
CA CYS A 139 19.89 -15.15 10.82
C CYS A 139 21.40 -15.28 10.94
N CYS A 140 22.05 -15.33 9.80
CA CYS A 140 23.48 -15.42 9.64
C CYS A 140 24.00 -14.06 9.21
N LEU A 141 24.57 -13.32 10.16
CA LEU A 141 25.12 -12.01 9.88
C LEU A 141 26.60 -12.14 9.56
N HIS A 142 27.00 -11.64 8.40
CA HIS A 142 28.39 -11.54 8.01
C HIS A 142 28.85 -10.09 8.18
N ASP A 143 29.75 -9.87 9.14
CA ASP A 143 30.36 -8.56 9.35
C ASP A 143 31.55 -8.34 8.41
N ARG A 144 31.98 -7.08 8.22
CA ARG A 144 33.14 -6.71 7.39
C ARG A 144 34.43 -7.42 7.79
N ASP A 145 34.57 -7.75 9.07
CA ASP A 145 35.75 -8.45 9.61
C ASP A 145 35.69 -9.97 9.33
N GLY A 146 34.73 -10.44 8.55
CA GLY A 146 34.53 -11.85 8.21
C GLY A 146 33.95 -12.69 9.35
N THR A 147 33.52 -12.05 10.44
CA THR A 147 32.94 -12.74 11.60
C THR A 147 31.47 -13.05 11.34
N ASN A 148 31.10 -14.33 11.44
CA ASN A 148 29.71 -14.77 11.36
C ASN A 148 29.05 -14.72 12.74
N LEU A 149 27.95 -13.97 12.85
CA LEU A 149 27.10 -13.96 14.05
C LEU A 149 25.80 -14.72 13.79
N PHE A 150 25.43 -15.55 14.76
CA PHE A 150 24.23 -16.38 14.72
C PHE A 150 23.18 -15.78 15.62
N ILE A 151 22.03 -15.43 15.05
CA ILE A 151 20.94 -14.81 15.78
C ILE A 151 19.65 -15.56 15.47
N ASN A 152 18.97 -16.06 16.50
CA ASN A 152 17.66 -16.66 16.31
C ASN A 152 16.72 -15.64 15.67
N SER A 153 16.17 -16.00 14.51
CA SER A 153 15.17 -15.18 13.86
C SER A 153 13.83 -15.33 14.59
N THR A 154 12.98 -14.32 14.48
CA THR A 154 11.57 -14.44 14.83
C THR A 154 10.74 -14.17 13.60
N LEU A 155 9.94 -15.13 13.16
CA LEU A 155 8.93 -14.91 12.13
C LEU A 155 7.94 -13.85 12.63
N LYS A 156 7.85 -12.74 11.92
CA LYS A 156 6.96 -11.62 12.27
C LYS A 156 5.65 -11.66 11.53
N SER A 157 5.71 -12.02 10.25
CA SER A 157 4.53 -12.05 9.40
C SER A 157 4.65 -13.15 8.36
N THR A 158 3.51 -13.78 8.11
CA THR A 158 3.26 -14.66 6.97
C THR A 158 1.97 -14.21 6.32
N PHE A 159 1.97 -14.11 5.01
CA PHE A 159 0.74 -13.85 4.26
C PHE A 159 0.20 -15.15 3.69
N ASP A 160 -0.76 -15.72 4.41
CA ASP A 160 -1.39 -17.00 4.09
C ASP A 160 -2.89 -16.82 3.91
N LEU A 161 -3.27 -16.08 2.86
CA LEU A 161 -4.68 -15.92 2.49
C LEU A 161 -5.19 -17.05 1.60
N PHE A 162 -4.31 -17.76 0.92
CA PHE A 162 -4.66 -18.68 -0.14
C PHE A 162 -3.89 -19.98 0.01
N ASP A 163 -4.63 -21.06 0.22
CA ASP A 163 -4.05 -22.38 0.45
C ASP A 163 -3.27 -22.92 -0.75
N ASN A 164 -3.55 -22.44 -1.95
CA ASN A 164 -2.98 -22.95 -3.20
C ASN A 164 -1.70 -22.21 -3.63
N VAL A 165 -1.25 -21.22 -2.85
CA VAL A 165 -0.03 -20.49 -3.18
C VAL A 165 1.18 -21.33 -2.80
N THR A 166 2.11 -21.51 -3.74
CA THR A 166 3.34 -22.28 -3.48
C THR A 166 4.32 -21.50 -2.59
N LEU A 167 4.41 -20.19 -2.80
CA LEU A 167 5.34 -19.28 -2.14
C LEU A 167 4.60 -18.18 -1.37
N HIS A 168 4.71 -18.21 -0.05
CA HIS A 168 4.07 -17.23 0.84
C HIS A 168 5.03 -16.09 1.16
N SER A 169 4.49 -14.87 1.22
CA SER A 169 5.23 -13.71 1.71
C SER A 169 5.59 -13.91 3.16
N VAL A 170 6.86 -13.71 3.50
CA VAL A 170 7.37 -13.81 4.86
C VAL A 170 8.18 -12.58 5.23
N GLN A 171 8.14 -12.24 6.51
CA GLN A 171 9.04 -11.27 7.12
C GLN A 171 9.61 -11.84 8.42
N TYR A 172 10.93 -11.95 8.48
CA TYR A 172 11.66 -12.34 9.69
C TYR A 172 12.29 -11.11 10.34
N ALA A 173 12.39 -11.11 11.67
CA ALA A 173 13.17 -10.13 12.39
C ALA A 173 14.33 -10.78 13.13
N CYS A 174 15.53 -10.24 12.92
CA CYS A 174 16.75 -10.61 13.60
C CYS A 174 17.11 -9.53 14.62
N PRO A 175 16.97 -9.77 15.93
CA PRO A 175 17.32 -8.78 16.95
C PRO A 175 18.85 -8.60 17.02
N VAL A 176 19.34 -7.38 16.83
CA VAL A 176 20.78 -7.10 16.83
C VAL A 176 21.16 -6.22 18.02
N ARG A 177 22.18 -6.64 18.78
CA ARG A 177 22.64 -5.94 19.98
C ARG A 177 23.72 -4.88 19.72
N SER A 178 24.39 -4.93 18.57
CA SER A 178 25.54 -4.06 18.29
C SER A 178 25.14 -2.68 17.77
N SER A 179 25.90 -1.66 18.17
CA SER A 179 25.85 -0.32 17.58
C SER A 179 26.35 -0.29 16.13
N SER A 180 27.16 -1.26 15.71
CA SER A 180 27.88 -1.29 14.41
C SER A 180 27.23 -2.21 13.35
N ILE A 181 25.95 -2.03 13.04
CA ILE A 181 25.27 -2.79 11.95
C ILE A 181 25.62 -2.22 10.56
N GLN A 182 26.52 -1.26 10.47
CA GLN A 182 26.85 -0.65 9.19
C GLN A 182 27.65 -1.66 8.34
N SER A 183 27.07 -2.01 7.18
CA SER A 183 27.67 -2.92 6.18
C SER A 183 27.77 -4.39 6.61
N VAL A 184 26.70 -4.87 7.23
CA VAL A 184 26.48 -6.30 7.44
C VAL A 184 25.76 -6.86 6.23
N SER A 185 26.09 -8.07 5.80
CA SER A 185 25.24 -8.85 4.91
C SER A 185 24.56 -9.97 5.71
N VAL A 186 23.41 -10.44 5.25
CA VAL A 186 22.62 -11.43 5.97
C VAL A 186 22.13 -12.54 5.06
N SER A 187 22.14 -13.75 5.58
CA SER A 187 21.43 -14.90 5.01
C SER A 187 20.54 -15.55 6.08
N ILE A 188 19.67 -16.46 5.65
CA ILE A 188 18.81 -17.26 6.54
C ILE A 188 19.22 -18.72 6.41
N GLY A 189 19.46 -19.38 7.55
CA GLY A 189 19.75 -20.81 7.62
C GLY A 189 18.94 -21.50 8.71
N THR A 190 18.80 -22.82 8.62
CA THR A 190 18.04 -23.63 9.61
C THR A 190 18.88 -24.00 10.82
N HIS A 191 20.14 -24.38 10.59
CA HIS A 191 21.05 -24.87 11.64
C HIS A 191 22.49 -24.36 11.50
N LYS A 192 22.89 -23.96 10.28
CA LYS A 192 24.24 -23.50 9.95
C LYS A 192 24.11 -22.36 8.95
N CYS A 193 25.10 -21.46 8.96
CA CYS A 193 25.21 -20.43 7.94
C CYS A 193 25.82 -21.02 6.69
N GLU A 194 25.34 -20.52 5.55
CA GLU A 194 25.92 -20.87 4.26
C GLU A 194 27.35 -20.31 4.19
N GLU A 195 28.26 -21.09 3.61
CA GLU A 195 29.67 -20.69 3.46
C GLU A 195 29.84 -19.79 2.22
N SER A 196 28.97 -19.97 1.23
CA SER A 196 28.99 -19.16 0.02
C SER A 196 28.43 -17.75 0.27
N GLU A 197 29.26 -16.74 0.00
CA GLU A 197 28.91 -15.32 0.09
C GLU A 197 27.74 -14.94 -0.83
N GLN A 198 27.46 -15.73 -1.87
CA GLN A 198 26.41 -15.49 -2.86
C GLN A 198 24.99 -15.55 -2.26
N HIS A 199 24.84 -16.21 -1.11
CA HIS A 199 23.54 -16.31 -0.42
C HIS A 199 23.30 -15.19 0.59
N TYR A 200 24.25 -14.28 0.76
CA TYR A 200 24.10 -13.14 1.64
C TYR A 200 23.60 -11.92 0.85
N ILE A 201 22.59 -11.26 1.40
CA ILE A 201 22.09 -9.99 0.88
C ILE A 201 22.56 -8.84 1.76
N ASN A 202 22.88 -7.70 1.15
CA ASN A 202 23.32 -6.52 1.89
C ASN A 202 22.20 -5.98 2.79
N VAL A 203 22.54 -5.64 4.03
CA VAL A 203 21.62 -4.98 4.94
C VAL A 203 21.63 -3.48 4.68
N GLU A 204 20.50 -2.96 4.23
CA GLU A 204 20.30 -1.53 4.04
C GLU A 204 19.75 -0.87 5.31
N SER A 205 19.89 0.45 5.43
CA SER A 205 19.29 1.20 6.55
C SER A 205 17.93 1.76 6.16
N SER A 206 16.99 1.77 7.09
CA SER A 206 15.73 2.47 6.87
C SER A 206 15.94 3.97 6.67
N MET A 207 15.16 4.54 5.76
CA MET A 207 15.09 5.97 5.55
C MET A 207 14.41 6.63 6.75
N ARG A 208 14.93 7.79 7.16
CA ARG A 208 14.45 8.50 8.35
C ARG A 208 13.95 9.89 8.01
N ASN A 209 12.74 10.20 8.45
CA ASN A 209 12.19 11.54 8.52
C ASN A 209 11.11 11.57 9.61
N GLU A 210 11.51 11.91 10.84
CA GLU A 210 10.67 11.84 12.05
C GLU A 210 9.47 12.80 12.04
N SER A 211 9.39 13.69 11.04
CA SER A 211 8.26 14.60 10.81
C SER A 211 7.55 14.35 9.48
N GLY A 212 8.04 13.39 8.70
CA GLY A 212 7.67 13.17 7.32
C GLY A 212 6.47 12.26 7.14
N LEU A 213 5.75 12.48 6.04
CA LEU A 213 4.78 11.58 5.46
C LEU A 213 5.38 10.94 4.21
N ALA A 214 5.50 9.62 4.22
CA ALA A 214 5.89 8.85 3.04
C ALA A 214 4.72 8.07 2.46
N ILE A 215 4.79 7.79 1.17
CA ILE A 215 3.91 6.84 0.50
C ILE A 215 4.72 5.61 0.10
N CYS A 216 4.19 4.46 0.49
CA CYS A 216 4.45 3.20 -0.14
C CYS A 216 3.55 3.06 -1.39
N GLY A 217 4.11 3.38 -2.55
CA GLY A 217 3.40 3.32 -3.81
C GLY A 217 3.39 1.90 -4.35
N LYS A 218 2.20 1.36 -4.60
CA LYS A 218 2.03 0.06 -5.24
C LYS A 218 2.85 -0.06 -6.53
N ILE A 219 3.32 -1.28 -6.80
CA ILE A 219 4.14 -1.62 -7.97
C ILE A 219 3.49 -1.12 -9.27
N SER A 220 4.31 -0.50 -10.11
CA SER A 220 3.94 0.00 -11.44
C SER A 220 4.43 -0.98 -12.50
N TYR A 221 3.55 -1.44 -13.38
CA TYR A 221 3.93 -2.47 -14.36
C TYR A 221 3.19 -2.33 -15.69
N GLY A 222 3.81 -2.83 -16.75
CA GLY A 222 3.24 -2.88 -18.09
C GLY A 222 2.98 -1.49 -18.71
N ASN A 223 1.86 -1.37 -19.41
CA ASN A 223 1.48 -0.14 -20.10
C ASN A 223 0.63 0.77 -19.20
N MET A 224 1.27 1.49 -18.28
CA MET A 224 0.64 2.54 -17.50
C MET A 224 0.69 3.90 -18.22
N ASP A 225 -0.37 4.68 -18.04
CA ASP A 225 -0.47 6.05 -18.53
C ASP A 225 0.47 6.98 -17.75
N ALA A 226 1.45 7.55 -18.46
CA ALA A 226 2.45 8.44 -17.89
C ALA A 226 1.85 9.76 -17.37
N GLU A 227 0.79 10.29 -17.98
CA GLU A 227 0.13 11.50 -17.52
C GLU A 227 -0.58 11.27 -16.18
N LEU A 228 -1.24 10.11 -16.01
CA LEU A 228 -1.85 9.75 -14.73
C LEU A 228 -0.82 9.63 -13.61
N ILE A 229 0.34 9.00 -13.89
CA ILE A 229 1.43 8.91 -12.91
C ILE A 229 1.95 10.31 -12.58
N LEU A 230 2.14 11.17 -13.59
CA LEU A 230 2.62 12.54 -13.42
C LEU A 230 1.68 13.36 -12.53
N GLU A 231 0.38 13.34 -12.83
CA GLU A 231 -0.65 14.00 -12.02
C GLU A 231 -0.67 13.43 -10.60
N TRP A 232 -0.53 12.11 -10.45
CA TRP A 232 -0.51 11.49 -9.14
C TRP A 232 0.61 12.04 -8.27
N PHE A 233 1.85 12.06 -8.77
CA PHE A 233 2.99 12.61 -8.02
C PHE A 233 2.81 14.09 -7.66
N GLU A 234 2.31 14.92 -8.59
CA GLU A 234 2.08 16.33 -8.33
C GLU A 234 1.01 16.57 -7.27
N VAL A 235 -0.08 15.80 -7.28
CA VAL A 235 -1.09 15.83 -6.21
C VAL A 235 -0.45 15.45 -4.86
N GLN A 236 0.26 14.32 -4.79
CA GLN A 236 0.89 13.90 -3.52
C GLN A 236 1.87 14.95 -2.98
N ARG A 237 2.64 15.60 -3.86
CA ARG A 237 3.59 16.66 -3.49
C ARG A 237 2.86 17.90 -2.99
N LEU A 238 1.78 18.32 -3.65
CA LEU A 238 0.93 19.42 -3.18
C LEU A 238 0.35 19.10 -1.79
N LEU A 239 -0.09 17.87 -1.58
CA LEU A 239 -0.68 17.38 -0.34
C LEU A 239 0.32 17.20 0.82
N GLY A 240 1.62 17.42 0.56
CA GLY A 240 2.65 17.46 1.60
C GLY A 240 3.26 16.11 1.93
N VAL A 241 3.18 15.15 1.00
CA VAL A 241 4.01 13.95 1.03
C VAL A 241 5.46 14.36 0.81
N ASP A 242 6.37 13.79 1.59
CA ASP A 242 7.80 14.11 1.56
C ASP A 242 8.61 13.11 0.73
N LYS A 243 8.11 11.88 0.61
CA LYS A 243 8.80 10.78 -0.10
C LYS A 243 7.81 9.79 -0.67
N VAL A 244 8.10 9.29 -1.86
CA VAL A 244 7.44 8.11 -2.43
C VAL A 244 8.47 7.00 -2.62
N LEU A 245 8.24 5.83 -2.07
CA LEU A 245 8.94 4.60 -2.43
C LEU A 245 8.01 3.77 -3.31
N THR A 246 8.46 3.32 -4.47
CA THR A 246 7.64 2.49 -5.36
C THR A 246 8.50 1.50 -6.12
N TYR A 247 7.85 0.53 -6.76
CA TYR A 247 8.48 -0.60 -7.44
C TYR A 247 8.07 -0.60 -8.90
N THR A 248 8.91 -1.12 -9.78
CA THR A 248 8.59 -1.28 -11.20
C THR A 248 8.80 -2.70 -11.68
N TYR A 249 7.95 -3.15 -12.60
CA TYR A 249 8.14 -4.41 -13.31
C TYR A 249 7.69 -4.28 -14.77
N LYS A 250 8.62 -4.37 -15.72
CA LYS A 250 8.33 -4.27 -17.17
C LYS A 250 7.44 -3.07 -17.51
N LEU A 251 7.79 -1.90 -16.99
CA LEU A 251 7.05 -0.65 -17.19
C LEU A 251 7.44 -0.02 -18.53
N ASN A 252 6.50 0.60 -19.22
CA ASN A 252 6.79 1.33 -20.46
C ASN A 252 7.68 2.57 -20.23
N ASP A 253 8.42 2.97 -21.26
CA ASP A 253 9.41 4.04 -21.20
C ASP A 253 8.84 5.39 -20.77
N GLN A 254 7.62 5.74 -21.20
CA GLN A 254 7.01 7.03 -20.85
C GLN A 254 6.67 7.11 -19.36
N ALA A 255 6.06 6.05 -18.81
CA ALA A 255 5.80 5.96 -17.38
C ALA A 255 7.10 5.92 -16.57
N MET A 256 8.11 5.19 -17.04
CA MET A 256 9.42 5.14 -16.41
C MET A 256 10.10 6.52 -16.38
N ALA A 257 10.06 7.27 -17.49
CA ALA A 257 10.62 8.63 -17.56
C ALA A 257 10.02 9.59 -16.52
N VAL A 258 8.73 9.44 -16.20
CA VAL A 258 8.09 10.20 -15.12
C VAL A 258 8.62 9.79 -13.75
N LEU A 259 8.76 8.47 -13.49
CA LEU A 259 9.34 7.97 -12.24
C LEU A 259 10.78 8.45 -12.04
N GLU A 260 11.59 8.39 -13.09
CA GLU A 260 12.99 8.83 -13.10
C GLU A 260 13.11 10.34 -12.88
N TYR A 261 12.20 11.14 -13.44
CA TYR A 261 12.15 12.57 -13.14
C TYR A 261 11.99 12.82 -11.63
N TYR A 262 11.05 12.15 -10.97
CA TYR A 262 10.84 12.32 -9.53
C TYR A 262 11.95 11.73 -8.66
N GLU A 263 12.60 10.67 -9.12
CA GLU A 263 13.80 10.16 -8.48
C GLU A 263 14.97 11.16 -8.58
N SER A 264 15.19 11.74 -9.77
CA SER A 264 16.30 12.66 -10.04
C SER A 264 16.26 13.94 -9.18
N ILE A 265 15.07 14.39 -8.79
CA ILE A 265 14.88 15.54 -7.89
C ILE A 265 14.81 15.13 -6.41
N GLY A 266 15.08 13.85 -6.11
CA GLY A 266 15.09 13.29 -4.77
C GLY A 266 13.70 13.21 -4.14
N TYR A 267 12.61 13.21 -4.91
CA TYR A 267 11.25 13.07 -4.37
C TYR A 267 10.79 11.62 -4.26
N ALA A 268 11.24 10.77 -5.19
CA ALA A 268 10.93 9.33 -5.22
C ALA A 268 12.17 8.46 -5.01
N VAL A 269 11.95 7.21 -4.62
CA VAL A 269 12.92 6.11 -4.68
C VAL A 269 12.26 4.99 -5.49
N ILE A 270 12.92 4.56 -6.57
CA ILE A 270 12.38 3.58 -7.50
C ILE A 270 13.15 2.27 -7.38
N MET A 271 12.49 1.24 -6.88
CA MET A 271 13.02 -0.12 -6.89
C MET A 271 12.76 -0.71 -8.28
N ARG A 272 13.81 -0.72 -9.11
CA ARG A 272 13.74 -1.16 -10.50
C ARG A 272 13.70 -2.67 -10.63
N ASP A 273 13.14 -3.11 -11.75
CA ASP A 273 13.18 -4.49 -12.23
C ASP A 273 12.92 -5.52 -11.13
N PHE A 274 11.79 -5.36 -10.44
CA PHE A 274 11.39 -6.32 -9.43
C PHE A 274 11.22 -7.71 -10.03
N GLU A 275 12.08 -8.64 -9.63
CA GLU A 275 12.05 -10.02 -10.09
C GLU A 275 11.30 -10.89 -9.06
N TYR A 276 10.38 -11.70 -9.59
CA TYR A 276 9.63 -12.66 -8.80
C TYR A 276 10.35 -14.00 -8.81
N PRO A 277 10.46 -14.72 -7.68
CA PRO A 277 10.98 -16.07 -7.71
C PRO A 277 10.11 -16.98 -8.60
N LEU A 278 10.76 -17.95 -9.24
CA LEU A 278 10.13 -18.98 -10.08
C LEU A 278 9.37 -18.45 -11.32
N GLN A 279 9.86 -17.35 -11.90
CA GLN A 279 9.23 -16.70 -13.06
C GLN A 279 9.13 -17.61 -14.30
N GLU A 280 10.07 -18.54 -14.49
CA GLU A 280 10.12 -19.47 -15.63
C GLU A 280 9.38 -20.78 -15.38
N GLU A 281 9.47 -21.33 -14.16
CA GLU A 281 8.82 -22.58 -13.78
C GLU A 281 7.30 -22.44 -13.69
N ILE A 282 6.83 -21.28 -13.21
CA ILE A 282 5.42 -21.04 -13.04
C ILE A 282 4.90 -20.31 -14.27
N LYS A 283 4.50 -21.07 -15.30
CA LYS A 283 3.45 -20.65 -16.24
C LYS A 283 2.16 -20.47 -15.45
N ARG A 284 2.11 -19.47 -14.56
CA ARG A 284 1.03 -19.22 -13.59
C ARG A 284 -0.27 -19.34 -14.35
N SER A 285 -1.10 -20.32 -14.01
CA SER A 285 -2.41 -20.46 -14.64
C SER A 285 -3.22 -19.19 -14.36
N VAL A 286 -4.21 -18.87 -15.21
CA VAL A 286 -4.93 -17.58 -15.15
C VAL A 286 -5.57 -17.31 -13.76
N GLY A 287 -5.84 -18.35 -12.96
CA GLY A 287 -6.28 -18.25 -11.56
C GLY A 287 -5.14 -18.08 -10.54
N GLU A 288 -4.11 -18.94 -10.56
CA GLU A 288 -2.95 -18.86 -9.66
C GLU A 288 -2.16 -17.55 -9.81
N LYS A 289 -2.25 -16.91 -10.99
CA LYS A 289 -1.69 -15.56 -11.24
C LYS A 289 -2.20 -14.55 -10.21
N ALA A 290 -3.47 -14.61 -9.83
CA ALA A 290 -4.04 -13.63 -8.93
C ALA A 290 -3.58 -13.88 -7.48
N GLU A 291 -3.63 -15.13 -7.00
CA GLU A 291 -3.29 -15.47 -5.61
C GLU A 291 -1.79 -15.28 -5.33
N SER A 292 -0.92 -15.76 -6.22
CA SER A 292 0.54 -15.56 -6.08
C SER A 292 0.89 -14.06 -6.17
N ALA A 293 0.19 -13.29 -7.01
CA ALA A 293 0.43 -11.85 -7.09
C ALA A 293 0.09 -11.11 -5.79
N TRP A 294 -0.85 -11.60 -4.98
CA TRP A 294 -1.11 -11.03 -3.65
C TRP A 294 0.05 -11.28 -2.69
N SER A 295 0.59 -12.50 -2.69
CA SER A 295 1.79 -12.85 -1.92
C SER A 295 2.98 -11.98 -2.34
N ASP A 296 3.20 -11.84 -3.64
CA ASP A 296 4.29 -11.02 -4.15
C ASP A 296 4.13 -9.53 -3.80
N LEU A 297 2.90 -9.01 -3.93
CA LEU A 297 2.59 -7.65 -3.52
C LEU A 297 2.84 -7.44 -2.02
N GLN A 298 2.55 -8.45 -1.20
CA GLN A 298 2.79 -8.36 0.23
C GLN A 298 4.29 -8.33 0.58
N VAL A 299 5.16 -9.03 -0.16
CA VAL A 299 6.63 -8.90 0.00
C VAL A 299 7.07 -7.46 -0.25
N LEU A 300 6.52 -6.82 -1.29
CA LEU A 300 6.80 -5.42 -1.58
C LEU A 300 6.32 -4.49 -0.45
N ILE A 301 5.15 -4.75 0.13
CA ILE A 301 4.64 -3.97 1.26
C ILE A 301 5.54 -4.14 2.49
N HIS A 302 5.99 -5.35 2.79
CA HIS A 302 6.93 -5.62 3.88
C HIS A 302 8.28 -4.91 3.68
N ASP A 303 8.85 -4.97 2.48
CA ASP A 303 10.08 -4.24 2.13
C ASP A 303 9.89 -2.73 2.30
N CYS A 304 8.79 -2.22 1.79
CA CYS A 304 8.46 -0.81 1.82
C CYS A 304 8.23 -0.28 3.24
N GLU A 305 7.47 -1.02 4.06
CA GLU A 305 7.27 -0.75 5.49
C GLU A 305 8.64 -0.68 6.19
N SER A 306 9.52 -1.64 5.90
CA SER A 306 10.85 -1.72 6.51
C SER A 306 11.72 -0.52 6.12
N ARG A 307 11.75 -0.17 4.82
CA ARG A 307 12.52 0.97 4.29
C ARG A 307 12.00 2.32 4.78
N LEU A 308 10.69 2.46 4.98
CA LEU A 308 10.03 3.68 5.43
C LEU A 308 9.80 3.73 6.94
N HIS A 309 10.30 2.74 7.71
CA HIS A 309 10.05 2.64 9.15
C HIS A 309 10.47 3.88 9.95
N GLY A 310 11.45 4.65 9.47
CA GLY A 310 11.91 5.88 10.11
C GLY A 310 11.07 7.12 9.80
N TYR A 311 9.97 7.01 9.06
CA TYR A 311 9.03 8.12 8.82
C TYR A 311 8.01 8.26 9.95
N LYS A 312 7.50 9.48 10.16
CA LYS A 312 6.40 9.72 11.11
C LYS A 312 5.12 9.04 10.65
N TYR A 313 4.78 9.21 9.38
CA TYR A 313 3.57 8.68 8.77
C TYR A 313 3.92 7.94 7.48
N VAL A 314 3.26 6.81 7.25
CA VAL A 314 3.36 6.03 6.02
C VAL A 314 1.96 5.68 5.53
N ALA A 315 1.72 5.76 4.22
CA ALA A 315 0.49 5.31 3.59
C ALA A 315 0.79 4.31 2.48
N VAL A 316 0.01 3.24 2.35
CA VAL A 316 0.07 2.33 1.19
C VAL A 316 -0.99 2.75 0.20
N LEU A 317 -0.58 3.21 -1.00
CA LEU A 317 -1.49 3.78 -1.99
C LEU A 317 -1.25 3.26 -3.40
N ASP A 318 -2.34 3.10 -4.13
CA ASP A 318 -2.34 2.86 -5.57
C ASP A 318 -2.20 4.21 -6.32
N LYS A 319 -1.84 4.17 -7.61
CA LYS A 319 -1.58 5.39 -8.43
C LYS A 319 -2.85 6.12 -8.88
N ASP A 320 -4.00 5.60 -8.49
CA ASP A 320 -5.33 6.15 -8.70
C ASP A 320 -6.01 6.57 -7.38
N GLU A 321 -5.26 6.59 -6.28
CA GLU A 321 -5.75 6.87 -4.93
C GLU A 321 -5.13 8.12 -4.30
N PHE A 322 -5.97 8.94 -3.66
CA PHE A 322 -5.60 10.22 -3.06
C PHE A 322 -6.28 10.45 -1.71
N TYR A 323 -5.52 10.79 -0.68
CA TYR A 323 -6.13 11.34 0.55
C TYR A 323 -6.38 12.82 0.38
N ILE A 324 -7.63 13.22 0.20
CA ILE A 324 -8.01 14.62 0.03
C ILE A 324 -8.47 15.17 1.38
N PRO A 325 -7.73 16.10 2.01
CA PRO A 325 -8.19 16.77 3.22
C PRO A 325 -9.28 17.79 2.89
N ASN A 326 -10.12 18.11 3.86
CA ASN A 326 -10.97 19.29 3.79
C ASN A 326 -10.08 20.54 3.76
N ILE A 327 -9.93 21.15 2.58
CA ILE A 327 -8.96 22.23 2.36
C ILE A 327 -9.32 23.48 3.16
N THR A 328 -10.61 23.72 3.40
CA THR A 328 -11.07 24.87 4.19
C THR A 328 -10.64 24.74 5.66
N LYS A 329 -10.65 23.51 6.19
CA LYS A 329 -10.30 23.24 7.60
C LYS A 329 -8.80 23.03 7.81
N HIS A 330 -8.15 22.28 6.93
CA HIS A 330 -6.80 21.75 7.13
C HIS A 330 -5.76 22.33 6.17
N GLY A 331 -6.19 23.11 5.17
CA GLY A 331 -5.36 23.50 4.05
C GLY A 331 -5.02 22.31 3.14
N PHE A 332 -4.02 22.49 2.26
CA PHE A 332 -3.61 21.42 1.34
C PHE A 332 -2.81 20.30 2.02
N LYS A 333 -2.13 20.57 3.14
CA LYS A 333 -1.16 19.64 3.71
C LYS A 333 -1.85 18.64 4.63
N ILE A 334 -1.92 17.37 4.24
CA ILE A 334 -2.60 16.32 5.04
C ILE A 334 -2.04 16.23 6.46
N LYS A 335 -0.73 16.47 6.64
CA LYS A 335 -0.05 16.43 7.94
C LYS A 335 -0.71 17.31 9.02
N SER A 336 -1.40 18.40 8.67
CA SER A 336 -2.12 19.22 9.66
C SER A 336 -3.26 18.43 10.33
N ALA A 337 -4.07 17.75 9.53
CA ALA A 337 -5.11 16.84 10.00
C ALA A 337 -4.50 15.65 10.76
N LEU A 338 -3.41 15.04 10.26
CA LEU A 338 -2.77 13.90 10.93
C LEU A 338 -2.27 14.28 12.33
N ASN A 339 -1.60 15.41 12.48
CA ASN A 339 -1.08 15.84 13.78
C ASN A 339 -2.18 15.98 14.84
N TYR A 340 -3.39 16.40 14.45
CA TYR A 340 -4.54 16.48 15.34
C TYR A 340 -4.99 15.09 15.82
N TYR A 341 -5.19 14.15 14.90
CA TYR A 341 -5.72 12.83 15.26
C TYR A 341 -4.69 11.94 15.96
N PHE A 342 -3.46 11.88 15.46
CA PHE A 342 -2.40 11.06 16.04
C PHE A 342 -1.94 11.55 17.43
N GLY A 343 -2.36 12.73 17.88
CA GLY A 343 -2.20 13.16 19.26
C GLY A 343 -2.95 12.30 20.29
N ASN A 344 -3.95 11.50 19.85
CA ASN A 344 -4.86 10.74 20.70
C ASN A 344 -4.59 9.22 20.69
N ASP A 345 -3.33 8.79 20.78
CA ASP A 345 -2.92 7.37 20.86
C ASP A 345 -3.40 6.45 19.72
N TYR A 346 -3.67 6.99 18.53
CA TYR A 346 -3.90 6.15 17.34
C TYR A 346 -2.57 5.69 16.71
N ALA A 347 -2.53 4.45 16.21
CA ALA A 347 -1.47 3.91 15.37
C ALA A 347 -1.73 4.14 13.89
N GLY A 348 -2.99 4.33 13.49
CA GLY A 348 -3.30 4.73 12.13
C GLY A 348 -4.75 5.11 11.92
N ILE A 349 -4.96 5.75 10.78
CA ILE A 349 -6.23 6.31 10.37
C ILE A 349 -6.61 5.72 9.02
N SER A 350 -7.89 5.48 8.81
CA SER A 350 -8.46 5.27 7.49
C SER A 350 -9.47 6.37 7.19
N ALA A 351 -9.85 6.52 5.92
CA ALA A 351 -10.83 7.48 5.47
C ALA A 351 -11.91 6.78 4.67
N LEU A 352 -13.12 7.34 4.67
CA LEU A 352 -14.18 6.89 3.77
C LEU A 352 -13.78 7.14 2.33
N VAL A 353 -14.16 6.21 1.45
CA VAL A 353 -13.76 6.19 0.05
C VAL A 353 -14.82 6.85 -0.83
N LYS A 354 -14.41 7.80 -1.65
CA LYS A 354 -15.21 8.43 -2.70
C LYS A 354 -14.73 7.88 -4.04
N MET A 355 -15.57 7.08 -4.70
CA MET A 355 -15.24 6.46 -5.98
C MET A 355 -15.48 7.46 -7.10
N HIS A 356 -14.44 7.74 -7.89
CA HIS A 356 -14.49 8.57 -9.10
C HIS A 356 -14.49 7.66 -10.32
N MET A 357 -15.58 7.67 -11.09
CA MET A 357 -15.72 6.78 -12.24
C MET A 357 -15.19 7.43 -13.51
N THR A 358 -14.08 6.93 -14.04
CA THR A 358 -13.50 7.40 -15.31
C THR A 358 -14.29 6.96 -16.54
N SER A 359 -15.24 6.04 -16.35
CA SER A 359 -16.22 5.67 -17.37
C SER A 359 -17.43 6.60 -17.42
N TRP A 360 -17.61 7.52 -16.47
CA TRP A 360 -18.63 8.56 -16.60
C TRP A 360 -18.24 9.58 -17.66
N LYS A 361 -19.22 10.29 -18.21
CA LYS A 361 -18.95 11.49 -19.00
C LYS A 361 -18.09 12.46 -18.16
N PRO A 362 -16.98 13.00 -18.70
CA PRO A 362 -16.18 14.00 -18.01
C PRO A 362 -17.05 15.14 -17.46
N SER A 363 -16.86 15.46 -16.19
CA SER A 363 -17.54 16.59 -15.55
C SER A 363 -16.90 17.93 -15.87
N ASN A 364 -15.66 17.92 -16.37
CA ASN A 364 -14.94 19.09 -16.86
C ASN A 364 -14.18 18.72 -18.13
N GLU A 365 -14.87 18.73 -19.27
CA GLU A 365 -14.28 18.39 -20.58
C GLU A 365 -13.13 19.33 -20.98
N SER A 366 -13.12 20.56 -20.45
CA SER A 366 -12.08 21.55 -20.74
C SER A 366 -10.79 21.38 -19.94
N SER A 367 -10.74 20.43 -19.00
CA SER A 367 -9.52 20.14 -18.24
C SER A 367 -8.46 19.50 -19.13
N ASP A 368 -7.26 20.06 -19.14
CA ASP A 368 -6.08 19.45 -19.77
C ASP A 368 -5.48 18.31 -18.93
N LEU A 369 -5.95 18.14 -17.69
CA LEU A 369 -5.56 17.08 -16.77
C LEU A 369 -6.59 15.95 -16.78
N ILE A 370 -6.15 14.70 -16.82
CA ILE A 370 -6.99 13.49 -16.84
C ILE A 370 -7.83 13.42 -15.58
N ILE A 371 -7.24 13.56 -14.39
CA ILE A 371 -7.98 13.50 -13.12
C ILE A 371 -8.94 14.68 -13.00
N GLY A 372 -8.52 15.85 -13.48
CA GLY A 372 -9.34 17.07 -13.53
C GLY A 372 -10.61 16.94 -14.39
N LYS A 373 -10.65 15.99 -15.33
CA LYS A 373 -11.86 15.69 -16.13
C LYS A 373 -12.95 14.99 -15.31
N TYR A 374 -12.60 14.25 -14.25
CA TYR A 374 -13.51 13.36 -13.50
C TYR A 374 -13.69 13.78 -12.03
N LEU A 375 -14.40 14.88 -11.80
CA LEU A 375 -14.58 15.49 -10.47
C LEU A 375 -15.87 15.04 -9.76
N LEU A 376 -16.71 14.25 -10.41
CA LEU A 376 -17.87 13.64 -9.78
C LEU A 376 -17.48 12.33 -9.09
N SER A 377 -17.98 12.13 -7.88
CA SER A 377 -17.81 10.88 -7.12
C SER A 377 -19.14 10.27 -6.67
N THR A 378 -19.08 9.05 -6.17
CA THR A 378 -20.14 8.45 -5.35
C THR A 378 -20.24 9.13 -3.98
N ALA A 379 -21.28 8.76 -3.21
CA ALA A 379 -21.27 8.98 -1.76
C ALA A 379 -20.06 8.27 -1.12
N PRO A 380 -19.56 8.77 0.02
CA PRO A 380 -18.47 8.12 0.75
C PRO A 380 -18.92 6.73 1.24
N VAL A 381 -18.06 5.71 1.06
CA VAL A 381 -18.31 4.33 1.48
C VAL A 381 -17.11 3.75 2.22
N TYR A 382 -17.35 2.82 3.14
CA TYR A 382 -16.28 2.07 3.79
C TYR A 382 -15.95 0.82 2.97
N ASP A 383 -15.22 1.00 1.87
CA ASP A 383 -14.83 -0.06 0.95
C ASP A 383 -13.39 0.13 0.45
N ASN A 384 -12.57 -0.92 0.46
CA ASN A 384 -11.18 -0.92 0.00
C ASN A 384 -10.37 0.21 0.65
N VAL A 385 -10.68 0.50 1.91
CA VAL A 385 -10.02 1.56 2.66
C VAL A 385 -8.52 1.32 2.71
N LYS A 386 -7.78 2.42 2.75
CA LYS A 386 -6.33 2.44 2.95
C LYS A 386 -6.05 3.07 4.30
N TYR A 387 -4.88 2.78 4.84
CA TYR A 387 -4.42 3.36 6.11
C TYR A 387 -3.25 4.31 5.89
N ILE A 388 -3.31 5.46 6.57
CA ILE A 388 -2.11 6.21 6.95
C ILE A 388 -1.78 5.77 8.37
N TYR A 389 -0.57 5.28 8.60
CA TYR A 389 -0.15 4.74 9.90
C TYR A 389 1.16 5.33 10.39
N MET A 390 1.42 5.20 11.69
CA MET A 390 2.69 5.54 12.32
C MET A 390 3.49 4.25 12.56
N PRO A 391 4.59 4.01 11.84
CA PRO A 391 5.38 2.77 12.00
C PRO A 391 5.77 2.46 13.45
N SER A 392 6.12 3.50 14.23
CA SER A 392 6.47 3.35 15.66
C SER A 392 5.34 2.79 16.53
N ARG A 393 4.08 2.89 16.09
CA ARG A 393 2.86 2.44 16.79
C ARG A 393 2.17 1.26 16.13
N THR A 394 2.64 0.81 14.97
CA THR A 394 2.08 -0.33 14.21
C THR A 394 2.92 -1.58 14.44
N LYS A 395 2.29 -2.76 14.56
CA LYS A 395 3.04 -4.02 14.69
C LYS A 395 3.82 -4.28 13.41
N ILE A 396 5.14 -4.50 13.53
CA ILE A 396 6.02 -4.87 12.42
C ILE A 396 5.42 -6.05 11.65
N GLY A 397 5.34 -5.92 10.32
CA GLY A 397 4.87 -6.97 9.42
C GLY A 397 3.35 -7.14 9.39
N SER A 398 2.59 -6.30 10.10
CA SER A 398 1.12 -6.38 10.10
C SER A 398 0.44 -5.51 9.04
N VAL A 399 1.23 -4.72 8.30
CA VAL A 399 0.71 -3.81 7.28
C VAL A 399 0.43 -4.59 6.00
N SER A 400 -0.75 -4.43 5.42
CA SER A 400 -1.12 -4.92 4.10
C SER A 400 -1.72 -3.79 3.25
N VAL A 401 -2.22 -4.11 2.06
CA VAL A 401 -2.87 -3.13 1.18
C VAL A 401 -4.05 -2.44 1.87
N HIS A 402 -4.84 -3.17 2.66
CA HIS A 402 -6.13 -2.71 3.21
C HIS A 402 -6.22 -2.83 4.72
N SER A 403 -5.13 -3.17 5.40
CA SER A 403 -5.14 -3.36 6.86
C SER A 403 -3.78 -3.01 7.47
N MET A 404 -3.82 -2.73 8.77
CA MET A 404 -2.65 -2.68 9.63
C MET A 404 -3.11 -3.07 11.04
N LEU A 405 -2.21 -3.62 11.85
CA LEU A 405 -2.52 -3.91 13.25
C LEU A 405 -1.76 -2.98 14.18
N PRO A 406 -2.45 -2.24 15.07
CA PRO A 406 -1.77 -1.41 16.05
C PRO A 406 -0.97 -2.25 17.05
N LYS A 407 0.11 -1.68 17.60
CA LYS A 407 0.78 -2.21 18.80
C LYS A 407 -0.18 -2.12 19.99
N ARG A 408 0.15 -2.86 21.05
CA ARG A 408 -0.61 -2.81 22.32
C ARG A 408 -0.68 -1.34 22.81
N ASN A 409 -1.87 -0.94 23.28
CA ASN A 409 -2.21 0.41 23.76
C ASN A 409 -2.37 1.48 22.68
N TYR A 410 -2.41 1.11 21.40
CA TYR A 410 -2.80 2.01 20.34
C TYR A 410 -4.01 1.45 19.61
N ASP A 411 -4.80 2.34 19.00
CA ASP A 411 -5.98 1.98 18.22
C ASP A 411 -5.90 2.50 16.78
N SER A 412 -6.88 2.14 15.96
CA SER A 412 -7.11 2.79 14.67
C SER A 412 -8.45 3.50 14.64
N ILE A 413 -8.58 4.50 13.79
CA ILE A 413 -9.83 5.27 13.64
C ILE A 413 -10.17 5.47 12.17
N VAL A 414 -11.47 5.43 11.87
CA VAL A 414 -12.02 5.83 10.57
C VAL A 414 -12.42 7.31 10.67
N LEU A 415 -11.81 8.15 9.84
CA LEU A 415 -12.17 9.56 9.79
C LEU A 415 -13.42 9.78 8.92
N PRO A 416 -14.31 10.71 9.32
CA PRO A 416 -15.41 11.12 8.47
C PRO A 416 -14.86 11.89 7.25
N ASP A 417 -15.62 11.88 6.15
CA ASP A 417 -15.21 12.51 4.90
C ASP A 417 -15.19 14.06 4.98
N SER A 418 -15.75 14.63 6.05
CA SER A 418 -15.63 16.04 6.40
C SER A 418 -14.21 16.46 6.84
N GLU A 419 -13.35 15.49 7.15
CA GLU A 419 -11.98 15.70 7.60
C GLU A 419 -10.99 15.34 6.49
N ILE A 420 -11.02 14.08 6.07
CA ILE A 420 -10.22 13.51 4.98
C ILE A 420 -11.09 12.47 4.28
N ALA A 421 -11.09 12.47 2.95
CA ALA A 421 -11.66 11.41 2.13
C ALA A 421 -10.56 10.72 1.31
N LEU A 422 -10.69 9.40 1.11
CA LEU A 422 -9.87 8.69 0.13
C LEU A 422 -10.59 8.75 -1.22
N HIS A 423 -10.04 9.47 -2.19
CA HIS A 423 -10.54 9.47 -3.56
C HIS A 423 -9.91 8.32 -4.33
N HIS A 424 -10.72 7.49 -4.97
CA HIS A 424 -10.25 6.35 -5.76
C HIS A 424 -10.81 6.45 -7.18
N TYR A 425 -9.94 6.61 -8.17
CA TYR A 425 -10.27 6.79 -9.57
C TYR A 425 -10.26 5.46 -10.32
N ARG A 426 -11.39 5.04 -10.90
CA ARG A 426 -11.46 3.73 -11.56
C ARG A 426 -12.51 3.69 -12.65
N LYS A 427 -12.40 2.69 -13.53
CA LYS A 427 -13.52 2.33 -14.41
C LYS A 427 -14.62 1.65 -13.60
N CYS A 428 -15.87 1.85 -14.03
CA CYS A 428 -16.99 1.07 -13.52
C CYS A 428 -16.72 -0.43 -13.72
N ARG A 429 -16.73 -1.20 -12.62
CA ARG A 429 -16.61 -2.65 -12.63
C ARG A 429 -17.99 -3.24 -12.40
N THR A 430 -18.65 -3.67 -13.47
CA THR A 430 -20.02 -4.19 -13.40
C THR A 430 -20.08 -5.46 -12.54
N ASP A 431 -19.06 -6.31 -12.61
CA ASP A 431 -18.92 -7.54 -11.81
C ASP A 431 -18.87 -7.27 -10.29
N TYR A 432 -18.13 -6.25 -9.86
CA TYR A 432 -17.83 -5.99 -8.45
C TYR A 432 -19.07 -5.59 -7.61
N TRP A 433 -20.04 -4.91 -8.23
CA TRP A 433 -21.19 -4.36 -7.49
C TRP A 433 -22.28 -5.40 -7.22
N PHE A 434 -22.35 -6.49 -7.99
CA PHE A 434 -23.40 -7.50 -7.85
C PHE A 434 -23.13 -8.53 -6.75
N ASP A 435 -21.87 -8.78 -6.39
CA ASP A 435 -21.54 -9.74 -5.34
C ASP A 435 -21.66 -9.16 -3.93
N ARG A 436 -21.52 -7.84 -3.78
CA ARG A 436 -21.59 -7.16 -2.49
C ARG A 436 -22.95 -6.62 -2.09
N TRP A 437 -23.81 -6.38 -3.07
CA TRP A 437 -25.16 -5.88 -2.81
C TRP A 437 -26.11 -7.03 -3.05
N SER A 438 -26.97 -7.31 -2.07
CA SER A 438 -27.92 -8.44 -2.02
C SER A 438 -29.03 -8.36 -3.08
N PHE A 439 -28.68 -8.03 -4.32
CA PHE A 439 -29.60 -8.09 -5.45
C PHE A 439 -29.97 -9.56 -5.68
N SER A 440 -31.26 -9.82 -5.66
CA SER A 440 -31.83 -11.09 -6.08
C SER A 440 -31.38 -11.42 -7.51
N ALA A 441 -31.26 -12.71 -7.85
CA ALA A 441 -30.89 -13.13 -9.20
C ALA A 441 -31.82 -12.53 -10.30
N LYS A 442 -33.07 -12.24 -9.94
CA LYS A 442 -34.06 -11.58 -10.80
C LYS A 442 -33.74 -10.11 -11.05
N GLU A 443 -33.26 -9.38 -10.03
CA GLU A 443 -32.80 -7.99 -10.18
C GLU A 443 -31.52 -7.91 -11.02
N ARG A 444 -30.60 -8.86 -10.87
CA ARG A 444 -29.39 -8.93 -11.73
C ARG A 444 -29.78 -9.06 -13.21
N LYS A 445 -30.69 -9.99 -13.54
CA LYS A 445 -31.07 -10.26 -14.95
C LYS A 445 -31.76 -9.06 -15.63
N VAL A 446 -32.67 -8.37 -14.93
CA VAL A 446 -33.35 -7.17 -15.47
C VAL A 446 -32.37 -6.02 -15.72
N VAL A 447 -31.32 -5.95 -14.90
CA VAL A 447 -30.29 -4.92 -14.96
C VAL A 447 -29.29 -5.18 -16.10
N TYR A 448 -28.97 -6.44 -16.40
CA TYR A 448 -28.10 -6.80 -17.54
C TYR A 448 -28.78 -6.66 -18.90
N ASP A 449 -30.08 -6.98 -19.03
CA ASP A 449 -30.73 -7.11 -20.34
C ASP A 449 -31.19 -5.77 -20.96
N ASN A 450 -31.24 -4.66 -20.19
CA ASN A 450 -31.90 -3.42 -20.63
C ASN A 450 -31.11 -2.12 -20.39
N LYS A 451 -29.86 -2.18 -19.94
CA LYS A 451 -29.09 -1.00 -19.55
C LYS A 451 -27.69 -1.05 -20.15
N SER A 452 -27.24 0.09 -20.67
CA SER A 452 -25.84 0.22 -21.07
C SER A 452 -24.96 -0.03 -19.85
N SER A 453 -23.73 -0.53 -20.05
CA SER A 453 -22.74 -0.66 -18.96
C SER A 453 -22.56 0.64 -18.18
N ASP A 454 -22.80 1.76 -18.84
CA ASP A 454 -22.82 3.08 -18.25
C ASP A 454 -23.90 3.15 -17.16
N ASP A 455 -25.17 2.85 -17.48
CA ASP A 455 -26.34 2.94 -16.59
C ASP A 455 -26.23 2.14 -15.27
N LEU A 456 -25.42 1.07 -15.25
CA LEU A 456 -25.22 0.23 -14.07
C LEU A 456 -24.52 0.97 -12.92
N CYS A 457 -23.66 1.92 -13.26
CA CYS A 457 -23.00 2.80 -12.29
C CYS A 457 -23.75 4.14 -12.05
N PHE A 458 -24.90 4.40 -12.70
CA PHE A 458 -25.68 5.64 -12.51
C PHE A 458 -26.65 5.61 -11.31
N GLY A 459 -26.85 4.46 -10.67
CA GLY A 459 -27.70 4.38 -9.48
C GLY A 459 -27.20 5.24 -8.31
N PHE A 460 -25.93 5.65 -8.35
CA PHE A 460 -25.34 6.52 -7.35
C PHE A 460 -25.69 7.98 -7.61
N ARG A 461 -26.14 8.67 -6.55
CA ARG A 461 -26.09 10.14 -6.52
C ARG A 461 -24.63 10.57 -6.74
N LYS A 462 -24.45 11.54 -7.64
CA LYS A 462 -23.14 12.08 -8.01
C LYS A 462 -22.87 13.33 -7.18
N TYR A 463 -21.67 13.41 -6.60
CA TYR A 463 -21.25 14.52 -5.77
C TYR A 463 -20.03 15.18 -6.40
N TYR A 464 -20.13 16.49 -6.66
CA TYR A 464 -19.02 17.26 -7.19
C TYR A 464 -17.98 17.52 -6.11
N GLN A 465 -16.73 17.17 -6.37
CA GLN A 465 -15.63 17.31 -5.41
C GLN A 465 -14.88 18.63 -5.62
N LYS A 466 -15.34 19.69 -4.94
CA LYS A 466 -14.76 21.04 -5.00
C LYS A 466 -13.28 21.09 -4.61
N ASP A 467 -12.89 20.40 -3.54
CA ASP A 467 -11.51 20.41 -3.05
C ASP A 467 -10.54 19.80 -4.08
N MET A 468 -10.98 18.76 -4.78
CA MET A 468 -10.20 18.15 -5.86
C MET A 468 -10.06 19.07 -7.08
N ALA A 469 -11.11 19.83 -7.42
CA ALA A 469 -11.04 20.82 -8.49
C ALA A 469 -9.98 21.91 -8.19
N ILE A 470 -9.92 22.38 -6.94
CA ILE A 470 -8.93 23.36 -6.48
C ILE A 470 -7.51 22.79 -6.56
N ILE A 471 -7.32 21.53 -6.15
CA ILE A 471 -6.03 20.83 -6.25
C ILE A 471 -5.57 20.75 -7.70
N MET A 472 -6.46 20.33 -8.61
CA MET A 472 -6.14 20.18 -10.03
C MET A 472 -5.72 21.50 -10.67
N GLU A 473 -6.43 22.59 -10.37
CA GLU A 473 -6.05 23.92 -10.85
C GLU A 473 -4.67 24.33 -10.32
N ARG A 474 -4.37 24.00 -9.05
CA ARG A 474 -3.11 24.38 -8.41
C ARG A 474 -1.88 23.67 -8.98
N ILE A 475 -2.03 22.41 -9.44
CA ILE A 475 -0.91 21.64 -10.01
C ILE A 475 -0.77 21.79 -11.51
N ARG A 476 -1.81 22.31 -12.20
CA ARG A 476 -1.92 22.34 -13.67
C ARG A 476 -0.65 22.83 -14.35
N ASP A 477 -0.21 24.04 -14.06
CA ASP A 477 0.96 24.63 -14.74
C ASP A 477 2.23 23.81 -14.56
N ASN A 478 2.42 23.18 -13.39
CA ASN A 478 3.59 22.36 -13.16
C ASN A 478 3.50 21.02 -13.90
N VAL A 479 2.32 20.40 -13.93
CA VAL A 479 2.08 19.19 -14.74
C VAL A 479 2.34 19.49 -16.21
N LEU A 480 1.80 20.58 -16.76
CA LEU A 480 2.01 20.99 -18.16
C LEU A 480 3.51 21.20 -18.45
N LYS A 481 4.22 21.88 -17.56
CA LYS A 481 5.66 22.14 -17.70
C LYS A 481 6.48 20.84 -17.70
N ILE A 482 6.20 19.91 -16.78
CA ILE A 482 6.93 18.64 -16.69
C ILE A 482 6.61 17.76 -17.89
N ARG A 483 5.33 17.69 -18.29
CA ARG A 483 4.89 16.98 -19.50
C ARG A 483 5.66 17.44 -20.73
N THR A 484 5.75 18.75 -20.96
CA THR A 484 6.53 19.29 -22.09
C THR A 484 8.01 18.94 -21.98
N LYS A 485 8.60 19.01 -20.78
CA LYS A 485 10.00 18.65 -20.55
C LYS A 485 10.29 17.18 -20.87
N LEU A 486 9.38 16.29 -20.51
CA LEU A 486 9.55 14.84 -20.66
C LEU A 486 9.03 14.30 -22.01
N ASN A 487 8.42 15.15 -22.84
CA ASN A 487 7.76 14.75 -24.09
C ASN A 487 6.75 13.61 -23.88
N VAL A 488 5.98 13.68 -22.79
CA VAL A 488 4.89 12.73 -22.52
C VAL A 488 3.75 13.05 -23.49
N THR A 489 3.39 12.09 -24.34
CA THR A 489 2.32 12.22 -25.33
C THR A 489 0.99 11.74 -24.77
N MET A 490 -0.11 12.41 -25.16
CA MET A 490 -1.49 11.96 -24.92
C MET A 490 -1.87 10.79 -25.82
#